data_AF-A0A540X382-F1
#
_entry.id   AF-A0A540X382-F1
#
_cell.length_a   1.000
_cell.length_b   1.000
_cell.length_c   1.000
_cell.angle_alpha   90.00
_cell.angle_beta   90.00
_cell.angle_gamma   90.00
#
_symmetry.space_group_name_H-M   'P 1'
#
loop_
_entity.id
_entity.type
_entity.pdbx_description
1 polymer ?
#
loop_
_entity_poly.entity_id
_entity_poly.type
_entity_poly.pdbx_seq_one_letter_code
_entity_poly.pdbx_strand_id
1 'polypeptide(L)'
;MRAKLPLLSALVLGALSGVVVAGCQSYDFEPVEPLAIAQTTVEETISALASKPNIMMLVDISGSMTLPVDTSRPSCQVQDKDGLTVLCGNENACPTATCPTRWTELQAAVPRFLANSGPYVRFALTTYPEASTGSSIEACTGPTATSVRKDLPVADDDASLLAHANSINDLIQGIPNHGTGQPVGGTPTSGSLNFIGSMPGLQDKDRKNFVILLTDGLPNCNPENEYSGRDQPELCKCTIAGNLCGSQISTAFEKRGCLDTNASVRAVQALSDKKVTTIVIGFGAETASGDGPAVLQAMAAAGGFARTCNKNPAACGPNDTCIAATGLCGRSFYQAGNQEELAAALEEISNDVINPEPCLIPLDGPERPSDPKLIVVYIEGERTLAGDGTWSLTSDGVLFNGAACERIENSRPEAPIKVEVRAIRQR
;
A
#
# COMPACT_ATOMS: atom_id res chain seq x y z
N MET A 1 65.37 2.40 6.13
CA MET A 1 64.98 2.38 4.70
C MET A 1 64.29 3.73 4.43
N ARG A 2 65.01 4.80 4.05
CA ARG A 2 65.14 5.36 2.67
C ARG A 2 63.87 5.09 1.84
N ALA A 3 63.13 6.08 1.32
CA ALA A 3 63.53 7.22 0.47
C ALA A 3 62.31 8.18 0.33
N LYS A 4 62.32 9.40 -0.20
CA LYS A 4 63.27 10.46 -0.60
C LYS A 4 62.36 11.65 -1.02
N LEU A 5 62.64 12.88 -0.59
CA LEU A 5 62.22 14.09 -1.31
C LEU A 5 63.05 14.24 -2.61
N PRO A 6 62.61 15.07 -3.55
CA PRO A 6 63.49 16.18 -3.90
C PRO A 6 62.79 17.53 -4.15
N LEU A 7 63.50 18.58 -3.71
CA LEU A 7 63.41 19.98 -4.15
C LEU A 7 63.90 20.16 -5.59
N LEU A 8 63.44 21.25 -6.23
CA LEU A 8 64.17 22.10 -7.20
C LEU A 8 63.54 23.52 -7.07
N SER A 9 64.25 24.52 -6.52
CA SER A 9 65.17 25.48 -7.19
C SER A 9 64.44 26.54 -8.03
N ALA A 10 64.81 27.82 -8.12
CA ALA A 10 65.65 28.77 -7.40
C ALA A 10 65.56 30.13 -8.15
N LEU A 11 65.88 31.24 -7.46
CA LEU A 11 66.42 32.53 -7.98
C LEU A 11 65.53 33.43 -8.89
N VAL A 12 65.41 34.72 -8.54
CA VAL A 12 66.22 35.85 -9.07
C VAL A 12 65.99 37.12 -8.20
N LEU A 13 67.08 37.89 -8.07
CA LEU A 13 67.30 39.12 -7.32
C LEU A 13 66.42 40.33 -7.74
N GLY A 14 66.26 41.28 -6.81
CA GLY A 14 65.96 42.68 -7.13
C GLY A 14 65.91 43.57 -5.88
N ALA A 15 67.05 44.13 -5.47
CA ALA A 15 67.12 45.18 -4.46
C ALA A 15 67.00 46.56 -5.14
N LEU A 16 66.19 47.48 -4.59
CA LEU A 16 66.55 48.86 -4.22
C LEU A 16 65.31 49.77 -4.01
N SER A 17 65.38 50.51 -2.89
CA SER A 17 64.82 51.87 -2.63
C SER A 17 63.30 52.10 -2.52
N GLY A 18 62.88 52.66 -1.37
CA GLY A 18 61.63 53.43 -1.26
C GLY A 18 61.07 53.51 0.17
N VAL A 19 61.36 54.59 0.88
CA VAL A 19 60.77 54.95 2.19
C VAL A 19 59.31 55.36 2.00
N VAL A 20 58.36 54.72 2.68
CA VAL A 20 57.10 55.35 3.13
C VAL A 20 56.70 54.78 4.48
N VAL A 21 56.75 55.64 5.51
CA VAL A 21 56.13 55.43 6.81
C VAL A 21 54.62 55.59 6.64
N ALA A 22 53.86 54.52 6.80
CA ALA A 22 52.42 54.57 7.00
C ALA A 22 52.07 53.64 8.15
N GLY A 23 51.51 54.20 9.23
CA GLY A 23 51.11 53.46 10.41
C GLY A 23 50.00 52.48 10.11
N CYS A 24 50.28 51.18 10.24
CA CYS A 24 49.24 50.19 10.38
C CYS A 24 48.86 50.12 11.86
N GLN A 25 47.72 50.72 12.21
CA GLN A 25 47.02 50.32 13.43
C GLN A 25 46.68 48.83 13.28
N SER A 26 47.27 47.97 14.11
CA SER A 26 46.86 46.58 14.21
C SER A 26 45.50 46.57 14.92
N TYR A 27 44.43 46.44 14.14
CA TYR A 27 43.14 46.02 14.67
C TYR A 27 43.24 44.53 14.96
N ASP A 28 43.38 44.19 16.25
CA ASP A 28 43.24 42.83 16.74
C ASP A 28 41.75 42.51 16.75
N PHE A 29 41.25 41.97 15.63
CA PHE A 29 39.94 41.34 15.62
C PHE A 29 40.11 40.02 16.35
N GLU A 30 39.66 39.96 17.61
CA GLU A 30 39.36 38.66 18.23
C GLU A 30 38.46 37.89 17.23
N PRO A 31 38.83 36.66 16.84
CA PRO A 31 37.97 35.83 16.03
C PRO A 31 36.70 35.56 16.83
N VAL A 32 35.65 36.33 16.56
CA VAL A 32 34.30 35.96 16.99
C VAL A 32 33.97 34.75 16.13
N GLU A 33 34.00 33.55 16.71
CA GLU A 33 33.39 32.40 16.06
C GLU A 33 31.96 32.80 15.73
N PRO A 34 31.56 32.89 14.45
CA PRO A 34 30.16 33.08 14.15
C PRO A 34 29.47 31.86 14.73
N LEU A 35 28.66 32.06 15.77
CA LEU A 35 27.56 31.16 16.09
C LEU A 35 26.75 31.08 14.80
N ALA A 36 27.05 30.06 13.99
CA ALA A 36 26.29 29.76 12.81
C ALA A 36 24.86 29.50 13.32
N ILE A 37 23.98 30.49 13.12
CA ILE A 37 22.55 30.27 13.25
C ILE A 37 22.21 29.37 12.06
N ALA A 38 22.38 28.07 12.27
CA ALA A 38 21.88 27.05 11.37
C ALA A 38 20.36 27.02 11.56
N GLN A 39 19.67 27.91 10.86
CA GLN A 39 18.23 27.88 10.76
C GLN A 39 17.87 26.75 9.80
N THR A 40 17.41 25.62 10.35
CA THR A 40 16.75 24.60 9.54
C THR A 40 15.32 25.05 9.30
N THR A 41 15.02 25.43 8.06
CA THR A 41 13.64 25.61 7.60
C THR A 41 13.11 24.25 7.16
N VAL A 42 12.00 23.82 7.75
CA VAL A 42 11.21 22.72 7.20
C VAL A 42 10.15 23.35 6.31
N GLU A 43 10.21 23.07 5.02
CA GLU A 43 9.24 23.54 4.03
C GLU A 43 8.35 22.37 3.63
N GLU A 44 7.06 22.52 3.86
CA GLU A 44 6.06 21.57 3.39
C GLU A 44 5.14 22.31 2.42
N THR A 45 5.30 22.02 1.12
CA THR A 45 4.39 22.52 0.09
C THR A 45 3.32 21.47 -0.16
N ILE A 46 2.09 21.77 0.23
CA ILE A 46 0.92 20.90 0.04
C ILE A 46 0.02 21.54 -1.00
N SER A 47 -0.15 20.88 -2.14
CA SER A 47 -1.33 21.16 -2.96
C SER A 47 -2.52 20.51 -2.25
N ALA A 48 -3.31 21.33 -1.55
CA ALA A 48 -4.58 20.92 -0.99
C ALA A 48 -5.50 20.56 -2.15
N LEU A 49 -5.57 19.25 -2.39
CA LEU A 49 -6.42 18.59 -3.35
C LEU A 49 -7.42 17.79 -2.51
N ALA A 50 -8.68 18.23 -2.46
CA ALA A 50 -9.77 17.41 -1.95
C ALA A 50 -10.15 16.27 -2.93
N SER A 51 -9.30 16.00 -3.92
CA SER A 51 -9.45 14.89 -4.87
C SER A 51 -9.37 13.58 -4.11
N LYS A 52 -10.54 13.04 -3.78
CA LYS A 52 -10.68 11.74 -3.14
C LYS A 52 -9.90 10.68 -3.93
N PRO A 53 -9.13 9.81 -3.25
CA PRO A 53 -8.27 8.85 -3.93
C PRO A 53 -9.11 7.82 -4.70
N ASN A 54 -8.53 7.30 -5.77
CA ASN A 54 -9.09 6.15 -6.47
C ASN A 54 -8.57 4.88 -5.79
N ILE A 55 -9.46 3.95 -5.46
CA ILE A 55 -9.09 2.64 -4.93
C ILE A 55 -9.72 1.55 -5.79
N MET A 56 -8.89 0.73 -6.43
CA MET A 56 -9.33 -0.53 -7.02
C MET A 56 -9.24 -1.64 -5.99
N MET A 57 -10.38 -2.20 -5.60
CA MET A 57 -10.43 -3.47 -4.88
C MET A 57 -10.20 -4.59 -5.89
N LEU A 58 -9.04 -5.24 -5.82
CA LEU A 58 -8.71 -6.42 -6.61
C LEU A 58 -8.92 -7.65 -5.73
N VAL A 59 -10.05 -8.32 -5.94
CA VAL A 59 -10.55 -9.38 -5.07
C VAL A 59 -10.33 -10.76 -5.69
N ASP A 60 -9.61 -11.59 -4.97
CA ASP A 60 -9.46 -13.01 -5.25
C ASP A 60 -10.78 -13.74 -4.98
N ILE A 61 -11.28 -14.41 -6.01
CA ILE A 61 -12.43 -15.31 -6.01
C ILE A 61 -12.01 -16.69 -6.53
N SER A 62 -10.77 -17.10 -6.30
CA SER A 62 -10.29 -18.46 -6.57
C SER A 62 -10.98 -19.47 -5.66
N GLY A 63 -10.91 -20.75 -6.04
CA GLY A 63 -11.56 -21.82 -5.28
C GLY A 63 -11.05 -21.96 -3.85
N SER A 64 -9.77 -21.63 -3.62
CA SER A 64 -9.21 -21.63 -2.28
C SER A 64 -9.85 -20.59 -1.35
N MET A 65 -10.49 -19.54 -1.86
CA MET A 65 -11.25 -18.60 -1.03
C MET A 65 -12.49 -19.25 -0.38
N THR A 66 -12.99 -20.37 -0.90
CA THR A 66 -14.08 -21.14 -0.28
C THR A 66 -13.61 -22.05 0.85
N LEU A 67 -12.29 -22.24 1.02
CA LEU A 67 -11.77 -23.08 2.10
C LEU A 67 -11.90 -22.38 3.46
N PRO A 68 -11.98 -23.17 4.55
CA PRO A 68 -11.98 -22.66 5.90
C PRO A 68 -10.75 -21.79 6.18
N VAL A 69 -10.95 -20.72 6.94
CA VAL A 69 -9.85 -19.90 7.46
C VAL A 69 -8.94 -20.70 8.39
N ASP A 70 -9.55 -21.61 9.16
CA ASP A 70 -8.87 -22.56 10.04
C ASP A 70 -9.32 -23.99 9.68
N THR A 71 -8.48 -24.67 8.90
CA THR A 71 -8.73 -26.02 8.41
C THR A 71 -8.65 -27.09 9.49
N SER A 72 -8.12 -26.76 10.68
CA SER A 72 -7.99 -27.69 11.81
C SER A 72 -9.29 -27.86 12.59
N ARG A 73 -10.29 -26.99 12.37
CA ARG A 73 -11.56 -27.01 13.12
C ARG A 73 -12.37 -28.27 12.79
N PRO A 74 -12.83 -29.02 13.80
CA PRO A 74 -13.69 -30.19 13.56
C PRO A 74 -15.01 -29.85 12.86
N SER A 75 -15.56 -28.64 13.06
CA SER A 75 -16.77 -28.16 12.37
C SER A 75 -16.59 -27.99 10.86
N CYS A 76 -15.36 -27.97 10.37
CA CYS A 76 -15.04 -27.88 8.95
C CYS A 76 -14.95 -29.24 8.24
N GLN A 77 -15.08 -30.34 8.99
CA GLN A 77 -15.12 -31.69 8.44
C GLN A 77 -16.57 -32.07 8.14
N VAL A 78 -16.88 -32.28 6.86
CA VAL A 78 -18.22 -32.61 6.34
C VAL A 78 -18.20 -33.96 5.66
N GLN A 79 -19.38 -34.55 5.44
CA GLN A 79 -19.51 -35.76 4.64
C GLN A 79 -19.63 -35.37 3.16
N ASP A 80 -18.80 -35.96 2.31
CA ASP A 80 -18.98 -35.83 0.87
C ASP A 80 -20.17 -36.67 0.36
N LYS A 81 -20.37 -36.69 -0.97
CA LYS A 81 -21.46 -37.45 -1.61
C LYS A 81 -21.35 -38.96 -1.41
N ASP A 82 -20.16 -39.47 -1.11
CA ASP A 82 -19.87 -40.89 -0.91
C ASP A 82 -19.85 -41.28 0.58
N GLY A 83 -20.10 -40.32 1.48
CA GLY A 83 -20.09 -40.54 2.92
C GLY A 83 -18.69 -40.65 3.51
N LEU A 84 -17.69 -40.02 2.88
CA LEU A 84 -16.36 -39.84 3.43
C LEU A 84 -16.26 -38.50 4.14
N THR A 85 -15.60 -38.50 5.29
CA THR A 85 -15.26 -37.27 6.01
C THR A 85 -14.17 -36.52 5.25
N VAL A 86 -14.50 -35.34 4.75
CA VAL A 86 -13.61 -34.46 4.00
C VAL A 86 -13.67 -33.03 4.53
N LEU A 87 -12.66 -32.24 4.22
CA LEU A 87 -12.70 -30.80 4.48
C LEU A 87 -13.75 -30.13 3.57
N CYS A 88 -14.56 -29.25 4.15
CA CYS A 88 -15.49 -28.43 3.37
C CYS A 88 -14.75 -27.35 2.53
N GLY A 89 -15.44 -26.79 1.54
CA GLY A 89 -14.98 -25.75 0.62
C GLY A 89 -15.42 -26.04 -0.81
N ASN A 90 -14.48 -25.95 -1.76
CA ASN A 90 -14.67 -26.06 -3.21
C ASN A 90 -15.88 -26.90 -3.66
N GLU A 91 -15.86 -28.20 -3.36
CA GLU A 91 -16.90 -29.13 -3.81
C GLU A 91 -18.00 -29.34 -2.77
N ASN A 92 -17.68 -29.22 -1.47
CA ASN A 92 -18.54 -29.54 -0.35
C ASN A 92 -18.83 -28.29 0.48
N ALA A 93 -20.07 -27.80 0.48
CA ALA A 93 -20.42 -26.56 1.18
C ALA A 93 -20.00 -26.54 2.66
N CYS A 94 -19.36 -25.44 3.10
CA CYS A 94 -19.02 -25.24 4.50
C CYS A 94 -20.23 -24.79 5.34
N PRO A 95 -20.38 -25.27 6.59
CA PRO A 95 -21.34 -24.74 7.54
C PRO A 95 -20.82 -23.42 8.12
N THR A 96 -20.94 -22.34 7.35
CA THR A 96 -20.26 -21.04 7.57
C THR A 96 -20.48 -20.41 8.95
N ALA A 97 -21.61 -20.68 9.61
CA ALA A 97 -21.88 -20.23 10.97
C ALA A 97 -20.92 -20.82 12.03
N THR A 98 -20.29 -21.96 11.74
CA THR A 98 -19.38 -22.68 12.66
C THR A 98 -18.02 -23.00 12.04
N CYS A 99 -17.91 -22.86 10.73
CA CYS A 99 -16.69 -23.03 9.95
C CYS A 99 -16.64 -21.91 8.89
N PRO A 100 -16.21 -20.70 9.28
CA PRO A 100 -16.10 -19.61 8.33
C PRO A 100 -15.00 -19.88 7.31
N THR A 101 -15.29 -19.54 6.07
CA THR A 101 -14.38 -19.58 4.93
C THR A 101 -13.70 -18.22 4.75
N ARG A 102 -12.59 -18.19 4.02
CA ARG A 102 -11.89 -16.93 3.69
C ARG A 102 -12.84 -15.95 2.98
N TRP A 103 -13.69 -16.47 2.10
CA TRP A 103 -14.73 -15.71 1.41
C TRP A 103 -15.79 -15.15 2.36
N THR A 104 -16.30 -15.94 3.32
CA THR A 104 -17.28 -15.42 4.29
C THR A 104 -16.71 -14.33 5.19
N GLU A 105 -15.44 -14.48 5.61
CA GLU A 105 -14.77 -13.47 6.44
C GLU A 105 -14.62 -12.15 5.67
N LEU A 106 -14.27 -12.23 4.37
CA LEU A 106 -14.24 -11.08 3.48
C LEU A 106 -15.63 -10.44 3.34
N GLN A 107 -16.66 -11.24 3.06
CA GLN A 107 -18.03 -10.75 2.96
C GLN A 107 -18.51 -10.09 4.26
N ALA A 108 -18.04 -10.55 5.43
CA ALA A 108 -18.43 -10.01 6.72
C ALA A 108 -17.74 -8.68 7.07
N ALA A 109 -16.49 -8.45 6.64
CA ALA A 109 -15.78 -7.20 6.97
C ALA A 109 -16.02 -6.05 5.97
N VAL A 110 -16.19 -6.37 4.68
CA VAL A 110 -16.36 -5.37 3.61
C VAL A 110 -17.50 -4.37 3.86
N PRO A 111 -18.70 -4.75 4.37
CA PRO A 111 -19.80 -3.81 4.55
C PRO A 111 -19.42 -2.61 5.42
N ARG A 112 -18.77 -2.86 6.57
CA ARG A 112 -18.37 -1.79 7.50
C ARG A 112 -17.29 -0.92 6.89
N PHE A 113 -16.32 -1.53 6.21
CA PHE A 113 -15.26 -0.79 5.52
C PHE A 113 -15.83 0.16 4.46
N LEU A 114 -16.67 -0.35 3.55
CA LEU A 114 -17.26 0.46 2.50
C LEU A 114 -18.23 1.52 3.03
N ALA A 115 -18.96 1.26 4.11
CA ALA A 115 -19.83 2.25 4.74
C ALA A 115 -19.04 3.41 5.36
N ASN A 116 -17.90 3.12 5.99
CA ASN A 116 -17.09 4.13 6.68
C ASN A 116 -16.18 4.90 5.73
N SER A 117 -15.58 4.22 4.75
CA SER A 117 -14.60 4.82 3.82
C SER A 117 -15.26 5.33 2.53
N GLY A 118 -16.44 4.81 2.18
CA GLY A 118 -17.16 5.12 0.94
C GLY A 118 -17.35 6.61 0.66
N PRO A 119 -17.73 7.46 1.63
CA PRO A 119 -17.90 8.89 1.40
C PRO A 119 -16.60 9.60 0.98
N TYR A 120 -15.44 9.05 1.33
CA TYR A 120 -14.14 9.73 1.21
C TYR A 120 -13.27 9.18 0.06
N VAL A 121 -13.73 8.14 -0.63
CA VAL A 121 -12.92 7.36 -1.56
C VAL A 121 -13.72 6.99 -2.80
N ARG A 122 -13.06 6.98 -3.96
CA ARG A 122 -13.62 6.50 -5.22
C ARG A 122 -13.27 5.03 -5.40
N PHE A 123 -14.15 4.15 -4.96
CA PHE A 123 -13.94 2.70 -5.09
C PHE A 123 -14.31 2.17 -6.47
N ALA A 124 -13.54 1.18 -6.94
CA ALA A 124 -13.86 0.29 -8.05
C ALA A 124 -13.63 -1.17 -7.60
N LEU A 125 -14.24 -2.11 -8.32
CA LEU A 125 -14.15 -3.55 -8.01
C LEU A 125 -13.78 -4.34 -9.26
N THR A 126 -12.68 -5.09 -9.15
CA THR A 126 -12.29 -6.14 -10.09
C THR A 126 -12.14 -7.46 -9.33
N THR A 127 -12.67 -8.55 -9.88
CA THR A 127 -12.54 -9.90 -9.30
C THR A 127 -11.68 -10.79 -10.20
N TYR A 128 -10.87 -11.66 -9.62
CA TYR A 128 -10.07 -12.65 -10.36
C TYR A 128 -10.05 -14.01 -9.65
N PRO A 129 -9.96 -15.15 -10.34
CA PRO A 129 -9.92 -15.31 -11.78
C PRO A 129 -11.23 -14.86 -12.44
N GLU A 130 -11.20 -14.66 -13.76
CA GLU A 130 -12.45 -14.40 -14.49
C GLU A 130 -13.34 -15.66 -14.46
N ALA A 131 -14.60 -15.48 -14.08
CA ALA A 131 -15.57 -16.57 -14.03
C ALA A 131 -15.72 -17.19 -15.42
N SER A 132 -15.37 -18.48 -15.56
CA SER A 132 -15.58 -19.23 -16.79
C SER A 132 -16.74 -20.21 -16.62
N THR A 133 -17.34 -20.64 -17.73
CA THR A 133 -18.37 -21.69 -17.72
C THR A 133 -17.83 -23.07 -17.31
N GLY A 134 -16.52 -23.21 -17.12
CA GLY A 134 -15.87 -24.43 -16.63
C GLY A 134 -15.59 -24.35 -15.13
N SER A 135 -16.23 -25.22 -14.35
CA SER A 135 -16.04 -25.34 -12.90
C SER A 135 -14.82 -26.17 -12.51
N SER A 136 -13.74 -26.17 -13.30
CA SER A 136 -12.55 -26.96 -12.97
C SER A 136 -11.57 -26.17 -12.11
N ILE A 137 -10.86 -26.87 -11.22
CA ILE A 137 -9.70 -26.33 -10.48
C ILE A 137 -8.60 -25.79 -11.42
N GLU A 138 -8.67 -26.13 -12.71
CA GLU A 138 -7.80 -25.68 -13.79
C GLU A 138 -8.21 -24.32 -14.38
N ALA A 139 -9.32 -23.73 -13.93
CA ALA A 139 -9.81 -22.44 -14.39
C ALA A 139 -8.84 -21.31 -13.97
N CYS A 140 -7.82 -21.12 -14.81
CA CYS A 140 -6.82 -20.06 -14.75
C CYS A 140 -7.18 -18.92 -15.71
N THR A 141 -8.46 -18.56 -15.77
CA THR A 141 -8.95 -17.56 -16.72
C THR A 141 -8.35 -16.21 -16.37
N GLY A 142 -7.54 -15.68 -17.29
CA GLY A 142 -6.97 -14.35 -17.16
C GLY A 142 -8.06 -13.28 -17.16
N PRO A 143 -7.79 -12.11 -16.58
CA PRO A 143 -8.75 -11.03 -16.50
C PRO A 143 -9.05 -10.41 -17.87
N THR A 144 -10.30 -10.02 -18.08
CA THR A 144 -10.73 -9.16 -19.18
C THR A 144 -11.63 -8.03 -18.66
N ALA A 145 -12.25 -7.28 -19.56
CA ALA A 145 -13.25 -6.28 -19.18
C ALA A 145 -14.41 -6.87 -18.33
N THR A 146 -14.71 -8.17 -18.43
CA THR A 146 -15.76 -8.78 -17.62
C THR A 146 -15.35 -8.99 -16.16
N SER A 147 -14.05 -9.03 -15.85
CA SER A 147 -13.51 -9.06 -14.49
C SER A 147 -13.81 -7.78 -13.72
N VAL A 148 -13.99 -6.66 -14.41
CA VAL A 148 -14.40 -5.39 -13.81
C VAL A 148 -15.88 -5.50 -13.45
N ARG A 149 -16.17 -5.64 -12.15
CA ARG A 149 -17.54 -5.73 -11.64
C ARG A 149 -18.15 -4.35 -11.41
N LYS A 150 -17.30 -3.37 -11.11
CA LYS A 150 -17.69 -1.98 -10.94
C LYS A 150 -16.53 -1.05 -11.31
N ASP A 151 -16.77 -0.14 -12.25
CA ASP A 151 -15.84 0.96 -12.56
C ASP A 151 -15.86 2.05 -11.49
N LEU A 152 -14.85 2.93 -11.52
CA LEU A 152 -14.80 4.10 -10.65
C LEU A 152 -16.04 5.00 -10.84
N PRO A 153 -16.53 5.67 -9.78
CA PRO A 153 -17.68 6.56 -9.87
C PRO A 153 -17.41 7.77 -10.77
N VAL A 154 -18.45 8.35 -11.36
CA VAL A 154 -18.33 9.60 -12.12
C VAL A 154 -18.43 10.82 -11.20
N ALA A 155 -19.29 10.74 -10.18
CA ALA A 155 -19.49 11.79 -9.19
C ALA A 155 -18.51 11.68 -8.01
N ASP A 156 -18.28 12.81 -7.32
CA ASP A 156 -17.33 12.96 -6.22
C ASP A 156 -17.96 13.38 -4.88
N ASP A 157 -19.26 13.70 -4.87
CA ASP A 157 -19.95 14.05 -3.64
C ASP A 157 -20.12 12.83 -2.73
N ASP A 158 -20.08 13.07 -1.42
CA ASP A 158 -20.08 12.05 -0.37
C ASP A 158 -21.26 11.07 -0.50
N ALA A 159 -22.45 11.59 -0.83
CA ALA A 159 -23.65 10.77 -0.96
C ALA A 159 -23.59 9.84 -2.17
N SER A 160 -23.14 10.35 -3.33
CA SER A 160 -22.94 9.54 -4.54
C SER A 160 -21.86 8.49 -4.35
N LEU A 161 -20.75 8.82 -3.67
CA LEU A 161 -19.67 7.88 -3.41
C LEU A 161 -20.08 6.77 -2.44
N LEU A 162 -20.79 7.13 -1.37
CA LEU A 162 -21.37 6.13 -0.46
C LEU A 162 -22.36 5.21 -1.16
N ALA A 163 -23.25 5.77 -1.99
CA ALA A 163 -24.17 4.96 -2.80
C ALA A 163 -23.42 4.03 -3.77
N HIS A 164 -22.33 4.50 -4.37
CA HIS A 164 -21.48 3.69 -5.22
C HIS A 164 -20.79 2.55 -4.45
N ALA A 165 -20.22 2.86 -3.28
CA ALA A 165 -19.60 1.88 -2.39
C ALA A 165 -20.61 0.82 -1.91
N ASN A 166 -21.85 1.21 -1.59
CA ASN A 166 -22.92 0.26 -1.26
C ASN A 166 -23.23 -0.68 -2.44
N SER A 167 -23.20 -0.19 -3.68
CA SER A 167 -23.38 -1.06 -4.84
C SER A 167 -22.23 -2.06 -5.05
N ILE A 168 -21.01 -1.71 -4.63
CA ILE A 168 -19.87 -2.65 -4.60
C ILE A 168 -20.10 -3.70 -3.51
N ASN A 169 -20.60 -3.29 -2.34
CA ASN A 169 -20.97 -4.23 -1.29
C ASN A 169 -22.03 -5.23 -1.81
N ASP A 170 -23.10 -4.75 -2.44
CA ASP A 170 -24.15 -5.63 -3.00
C ASP A 170 -23.59 -6.64 -4.01
N LEU A 171 -22.62 -6.24 -4.84
CA LEU A 171 -21.93 -7.15 -5.76
C LEU A 171 -21.12 -8.23 -5.02
N ILE A 172 -20.39 -7.86 -3.97
CA ILE A 172 -19.60 -8.81 -3.17
C ILE A 172 -20.51 -9.76 -2.39
N GLN A 173 -21.59 -9.25 -1.78
CA GLN A 173 -22.57 -10.07 -1.07
C GLN A 173 -23.37 -10.99 -2.01
N GLY A 174 -23.52 -10.60 -3.29
CA GLY A 174 -24.20 -11.38 -4.31
C GLY A 174 -23.43 -12.60 -4.79
N ILE A 175 -22.12 -12.71 -4.52
CA ILE A 175 -21.32 -13.89 -4.85
C ILE A 175 -21.58 -14.97 -3.81
N PRO A 176 -22.11 -16.14 -4.19
CA PRO A 176 -22.48 -17.17 -3.23
C PRO A 176 -21.26 -17.87 -2.63
N ASN A 177 -21.40 -18.35 -1.41
CA ASN A 177 -20.38 -19.15 -0.72
C ASN A 177 -20.27 -20.59 -1.21
N HIS A 178 -21.31 -21.07 -1.91
CA HIS A 178 -21.30 -22.37 -2.56
C HIS A 178 -22.23 -22.39 -3.79
N GLY A 179 -21.97 -23.26 -4.76
CA GLY A 179 -22.81 -23.50 -5.93
C GLY A 179 -22.44 -22.62 -7.14
N THR A 180 -23.41 -22.37 -8.01
CA THR A 180 -23.19 -21.62 -9.25
C THR A 180 -22.79 -20.18 -8.96
N GLY A 181 -21.62 -19.76 -9.48
CA GLY A 181 -21.10 -18.41 -9.29
C GLY A 181 -20.26 -18.22 -8.03
N GLN A 182 -19.99 -19.29 -7.27
CA GLN A 182 -19.07 -19.25 -6.13
C GLN A 182 -17.63 -18.94 -6.57
N PRO A 183 -16.75 -18.55 -5.64
CA PRO A 183 -15.31 -18.52 -5.87
C PRO A 183 -14.79 -19.88 -6.37
N VAL A 184 -14.08 -19.90 -7.49
CA VAL A 184 -13.61 -21.12 -8.18
C VAL A 184 -12.40 -20.83 -9.06
N GLY A 185 -11.59 -21.86 -9.32
CA GLY A 185 -10.40 -21.76 -10.18
C GLY A 185 -9.13 -21.45 -9.41
N GLY A 186 -8.07 -21.13 -10.15
CA GLY A 186 -6.78 -20.74 -9.57
C GLY A 186 -6.63 -19.23 -9.43
N THR A 187 -5.41 -18.79 -9.17
CA THR A 187 -5.11 -17.46 -8.61
C THR A 187 -4.15 -16.69 -9.53
N PRO A 188 -4.60 -16.19 -10.72
CA PRO A 188 -3.76 -15.51 -11.70
C PRO A 188 -3.41 -14.06 -11.28
N THR A 189 -2.74 -13.90 -10.12
CA THR A 189 -2.48 -12.59 -9.49
C THR A 189 -1.66 -11.66 -10.38
N SER A 190 -0.54 -12.14 -10.94
CA SER A 190 0.34 -11.31 -11.78
C SER A 190 -0.38 -10.78 -13.03
N GLY A 191 -1.14 -11.64 -13.72
CA GLY A 191 -1.99 -11.24 -14.85
C GLY A 191 -3.05 -10.22 -14.46
N SER A 192 -3.68 -10.41 -13.29
CA SER A 192 -4.70 -9.53 -12.72
C SER A 192 -4.17 -8.13 -12.38
N LEU A 193 -3.00 -8.06 -11.75
CA LEU A 193 -2.31 -6.80 -11.45
C LEU A 193 -1.89 -6.06 -12.73
N ASN A 194 -1.37 -6.77 -13.73
CA ASN A 194 -1.02 -6.19 -15.03
C ASN A 194 -2.24 -5.60 -15.75
N PHE A 195 -3.37 -6.32 -15.71
CA PHE A 195 -4.62 -5.87 -16.31
C PHE A 195 -5.12 -4.58 -15.66
N ILE A 196 -5.26 -4.54 -14.33
CA ILE A 196 -5.74 -3.32 -13.66
C ILE A 196 -4.77 -2.15 -13.84
N GLY A 197 -3.46 -2.42 -13.92
CA GLY A 197 -2.44 -1.40 -14.22
C GLY A 197 -2.55 -0.78 -15.61
N SER A 198 -3.35 -1.38 -16.50
CA SER A 198 -3.67 -0.83 -17.82
C SER A 198 -4.94 0.04 -17.83
N MET A 199 -5.72 0.03 -16.74
CA MET A 199 -6.99 0.76 -16.67
C MET A 199 -6.74 2.27 -16.59
N PRO A 200 -7.38 3.07 -17.47
CA PRO A 200 -7.21 4.53 -17.47
C PRO A 200 -7.53 5.20 -16.14
N GLY A 201 -8.53 4.67 -15.41
CA GLY A 201 -8.96 5.19 -14.12
C GLY A 201 -7.89 5.13 -13.02
N LEU A 202 -6.92 4.21 -13.12
CA LEU A 202 -5.80 4.11 -12.19
C LEU A 202 -4.55 4.87 -12.66
N GLN A 203 -4.65 5.62 -13.76
CA GLN A 203 -3.56 6.45 -14.28
C GLN A 203 -3.87 7.96 -14.14
N ASP A 204 -4.90 8.30 -13.36
CA ASP A 204 -5.26 9.67 -13.04
C ASP A 204 -4.14 10.34 -12.24
N LYS A 205 -3.48 11.33 -12.83
CA LYS A 205 -2.33 12.00 -12.21
C LYS A 205 -2.74 13.02 -11.15
N ASP A 206 -4.01 13.39 -11.10
CA ASP A 206 -4.53 14.39 -10.18
C ASP A 206 -5.10 13.75 -8.90
N ARG A 207 -5.03 12.42 -8.80
CA ARG A 207 -5.45 11.62 -7.64
C ARG A 207 -4.35 10.68 -7.20
N LYS A 208 -4.35 10.36 -5.90
CA LYS A 208 -3.64 9.17 -5.42
C LYS A 208 -4.42 7.94 -5.89
N ASN A 209 -3.73 6.97 -6.50
CA ASN A 209 -4.33 5.74 -6.98
C ASN A 209 -3.80 4.57 -6.15
N PHE A 210 -4.72 3.75 -5.66
CA PHE A 210 -4.40 2.57 -4.88
C PHE A 210 -5.03 1.32 -5.48
N VAL A 211 -4.38 0.20 -5.22
CA VAL A 211 -4.92 -1.14 -5.39
C VAL A 211 -4.93 -1.80 -4.02
N ILE A 212 -6.08 -2.28 -3.58
CA ILE A 212 -6.17 -3.19 -2.43
C ILE A 212 -6.27 -4.61 -3.00
N LEU A 213 -5.18 -5.37 -2.89
CA LEU A 213 -5.12 -6.78 -3.26
C LEU A 213 -5.61 -7.63 -2.08
N LEU A 214 -6.71 -8.34 -2.30
CA LEU A 214 -7.37 -9.20 -1.31
C LEU A 214 -7.21 -10.65 -1.78
N THR A 215 -6.29 -11.42 -1.18
CA THR A 215 -5.92 -12.76 -1.66
C THR A 215 -5.51 -13.71 -0.52
N ASP A 216 -5.54 -15.02 -0.74
CA ASP A 216 -5.03 -16.01 0.22
C ASP A 216 -3.49 -16.21 0.13
N GLY A 217 -2.83 -15.54 -0.81
CA GLY A 217 -1.36 -15.45 -0.88
C GLY A 217 -0.67 -16.58 -1.61
N LEU A 218 -1.40 -17.38 -2.40
CA LEU A 218 -0.82 -18.45 -3.20
C LEU A 218 -1.01 -18.19 -4.71
N PRO A 219 -0.40 -17.13 -5.27
CA PRO A 219 -0.54 -16.83 -6.70
C PRO A 219 -0.03 -18.00 -7.53
N ASN A 220 -0.79 -18.38 -8.54
CA ASN A 220 -0.46 -19.44 -9.49
C ASN A 220 -1.03 -19.07 -10.86
N CYS A 221 -1.33 -20.04 -11.72
CA CYS A 221 -1.92 -19.82 -13.04
C CYS A 221 -1.05 -19.06 -14.05
N ASN A 222 0.23 -18.85 -13.77
CA ASN A 222 1.17 -18.24 -14.72
C ASN A 222 1.73 -19.31 -15.69
N PRO A 223 1.35 -19.31 -16.99
CA PRO A 223 1.93 -20.24 -17.96
C PRO A 223 3.42 -20.00 -18.21
N GLU A 224 3.89 -18.78 -17.96
CA GLU A 224 5.27 -18.35 -18.11
C GLU A 224 6.03 -18.35 -16.77
N ASN A 225 5.60 -19.20 -15.82
CA ASN A 225 6.37 -19.38 -14.59
C ASN A 225 7.80 -19.83 -14.94
N GLU A 226 8.78 -19.24 -14.27
CA GLU A 226 10.19 -19.51 -14.48
C GLU A 226 10.56 -20.93 -14.03
N TYR A 227 9.80 -21.48 -13.07
CA TYR A 227 9.97 -22.82 -12.54
C TYR A 227 8.96 -23.79 -13.17
N SER A 228 9.42 -25.00 -13.45
CA SER A 228 8.61 -26.14 -13.89
C SER A 228 8.55 -27.16 -12.77
N GLY A 229 7.37 -27.66 -12.44
CA GLY A 229 7.18 -28.74 -11.48
C GLY A 229 7.76 -30.07 -11.93
N ARG A 230 8.04 -30.22 -13.23
CA ARG A 230 8.68 -31.40 -13.79
C ARG A 230 10.21 -31.30 -13.73
N ASP A 231 10.76 -30.20 -14.23
CA ASP A 231 12.21 -30.06 -14.38
C ASP A 231 12.88 -29.53 -13.11
N GLN A 232 12.14 -28.75 -12.32
CA GLN A 232 12.64 -28.02 -11.15
C GLN A 232 11.67 -28.14 -9.96
N PRO A 233 11.35 -29.37 -9.50
CA PRO A 233 10.31 -29.62 -8.50
C PRO A 233 10.57 -28.92 -7.15
N GLU A 234 11.83 -28.74 -6.75
CA GLU A 234 12.18 -28.06 -5.49
C GLU A 234 12.01 -26.53 -5.56
N LEU A 235 12.08 -25.95 -6.76
CA LEU A 235 11.88 -24.51 -6.99
C LEU A 235 10.41 -24.22 -7.32
N CYS A 236 9.73 -25.16 -7.99
CA CYS A 236 8.29 -25.16 -8.17
C CYS A 236 7.62 -25.53 -6.84
N LYS A 237 7.46 -24.54 -5.97
CA LYS A 237 6.61 -24.62 -4.78
C LYS A 237 5.16 -24.88 -5.22
N CYS A 238 4.80 -26.15 -5.39
CA CYS A 238 3.56 -26.55 -6.03
C CYS A 238 2.35 -26.18 -5.15
N THR A 239 1.41 -25.44 -5.73
CA THR A 239 0.17 -24.99 -5.06
C THR A 239 -1.02 -25.90 -5.33
N ILE A 240 -0.83 -26.96 -6.12
CA ILE A 240 -1.88 -27.91 -6.50
C ILE A 240 -1.87 -29.09 -5.53
N ALA A 241 -3.05 -29.42 -4.99
CA ALA A 241 -3.23 -30.55 -4.08
C ALA A 241 -2.67 -31.86 -4.68
N GLY A 242 -2.01 -32.67 -3.85
CA GLY A 242 -1.36 -33.91 -4.29
C GLY A 242 -0.03 -33.71 -5.05
N ASN A 243 0.52 -32.49 -5.04
CA ASN A 243 1.78 -32.13 -5.71
C ASN A 243 1.77 -32.43 -7.22
N LEU A 244 0.66 -32.12 -7.89
CA LEU A 244 0.42 -32.50 -9.28
C LEU A 244 1.21 -31.68 -10.31
N CYS A 245 2.00 -30.68 -9.89
CA CYS A 245 2.79 -29.85 -10.80
C CYS A 245 3.87 -30.64 -11.56
N GLY A 246 4.39 -31.73 -11.00
CA GLY A 246 5.35 -32.62 -11.68
C GLY A 246 4.72 -33.84 -12.35
N SER A 247 3.39 -33.97 -12.29
CA SER A 247 2.70 -35.19 -12.72
C SER A 247 2.83 -35.43 -14.22
N GLN A 248 3.05 -36.69 -14.61
CA GLN A 248 2.98 -37.10 -16.02
C GLN A 248 1.53 -37.11 -16.55
N ILE A 249 0.54 -37.06 -15.66
CA ILE A 249 -0.88 -37.19 -15.98
C ILE A 249 -1.51 -35.85 -16.39
N SER A 250 -0.97 -34.71 -15.92
CA SER A 250 -1.43 -33.38 -16.32
C SER A 250 -0.26 -32.44 -16.56
N THR A 251 -0.03 -32.08 -17.83
CA THR A 251 0.91 -31.01 -18.22
C THR A 251 0.34 -29.62 -17.98
N ALA A 252 -0.97 -29.50 -17.72
CA ALA A 252 -1.63 -28.21 -17.52
C ALA A 252 -1.06 -27.46 -16.30
N PHE A 253 -0.65 -28.19 -15.27
CA PHE A 253 -0.11 -27.62 -14.03
C PHE A 253 1.41 -27.46 -14.01
N GLU A 254 2.13 -27.89 -15.06
CA GLU A 254 3.59 -27.98 -15.01
C GLU A 254 4.25 -26.66 -14.58
N LYS A 255 3.81 -25.55 -15.15
CA LYS A 255 4.23 -24.20 -14.74
C LYS A 255 3.14 -23.45 -13.97
N ARG A 256 1.89 -23.62 -14.41
CA ARG A 256 0.73 -22.92 -13.85
C ARG A 256 0.42 -23.31 -12.42
N GLY A 257 0.81 -24.50 -11.97
CA GLY A 257 0.62 -24.94 -10.60
C GLY A 257 1.70 -24.46 -9.63
N CYS A 258 2.83 -23.98 -10.15
CA CYS A 258 3.92 -23.44 -9.31
C CYS A 258 3.54 -22.07 -8.76
N LEU A 259 3.95 -21.79 -7.53
CA LEU A 259 3.82 -20.48 -6.90
C LEU A 259 4.47 -19.38 -7.77
N ASP A 260 3.71 -18.35 -8.11
CA ASP A 260 4.09 -17.28 -9.03
C ASP A 260 4.60 -16.02 -8.30
N THR A 261 5.66 -16.19 -7.50
CA THR A 261 6.24 -15.11 -6.70
C THR A 261 6.78 -13.98 -7.57
N ASN A 262 7.73 -14.29 -8.45
CA ASN A 262 8.52 -13.27 -9.14
C ASN A 262 7.69 -12.45 -10.14
N ALA A 263 6.75 -13.05 -10.86
CA ALA A 263 5.89 -12.27 -11.75
C ALA A 263 4.88 -11.42 -10.97
N SER A 264 4.36 -11.91 -9.83
CA SER A 264 3.45 -11.11 -8.99
C SER A 264 4.16 -9.90 -8.39
N VAL A 265 5.37 -10.06 -7.85
CA VAL A 265 6.17 -8.92 -7.35
C VAL A 265 6.50 -7.94 -8.46
N ARG A 266 6.88 -8.41 -9.66
CA ARG A 266 7.13 -7.52 -10.81
C ARG A 266 5.87 -6.76 -11.24
N ALA A 267 4.70 -7.38 -11.19
CA ALA A 267 3.45 -6.71 -11.53
C ALA A 267 3.11 -5.60 -10.51
N VAL A 268 3.35 -5.85 -9.21
CA VAL A 268 3.23 -4.82 -8.18
C VAL A 268 4.24 -3.69 -8.39
N GLN A 269 5.50 -4.00 -8.70
CA GLN A 269 6.50 -2.99 -9.02
C GLN A 269 6.09 -2.14 -10.23
N ALA A 270 5.52 -2.76 -11.27
CA ALA A 270 5.03 -2.05 -12.46
C ALA A 270 3.85 -1.11 -12.16
N LEU A 271 3.03 -1.42 -11.14
CA LEU A 271 2.02 -0.49 -10.61
C LEU A 271 2.68 0.67 -9.88
N SER A 272 3.67 0.38 -9.02
CA SER A 272 4.44 1.39 -8.29
C SER A 272 5.15 2.37 -9.24
N ASP A 273 5.74 1.88 -10.33
CA ASP A 273 6.38 2.69 -11.37
C ASP A 273 5.39 3.64 -12.07
N LYS A 274 4.09 3.29 -12.07
CA LYS A 274 2.99 4.13 -12.56
C LYS A 274 2.37 5.03 -11.48
N LYS A 275 2.98 5.10 -10.29
CA LYS A 275 2.48 5.81 -9.11
C LYS A 275 1.14 5.26 -8.60
N VAL A 276 0.92 3.96 -8.78
CA VAL A 276 -0.21 3.24 -8.20
C VAL A 276 0.31 2.44 -7.00
N THR A 277 -0.16 2.81 -5.82
CA THR A 277 0.25 2.17 -4.56
C THR A 277 -0.52 0.87 -4.36
N THR A 278 0.16 -0.23 -4.08
CA THR A 278 -0.48 -1.53 -3.83
C THR A 278 -0.43 -1.88 -2.35
N ILE A 279 -1.62 -2.14 -1.80
CA ILE A 279 -1.86 -2.59 -0.43
C ILE A 279 -2.19 -4.07 -0.50
N VAL A 280 -1.46 -4.89 0.24
CA VAL A 280 -1.58 -6.36 0.17
C VAL A 280 -2.22 -6.87 1.46
N ILE A 281 -3.37 -7.53 1.31
CA ILE A 281 -4.11 -8.18 2.39
C ILE A 281 -4.16 -9.69 2.14
N GLY A 282 -3.63 -10.46 3.08
CA GLY A 282 -3.56 -11.93 3.05
C GLY A 282 -4.63 -12.60 3.92
N PHE A 283 -5.37 -13.58 3.39
CA PHE A 283 -6.40 -14.34 4.09
C PHE A 283 -5.96 -15.73 4.54
N GLY A 284 -6.36 -16.10 5.76
CA GLY A 284 -6.31 -17.48 6.24
C GLY A 284 -5.03 -17.86 6.99
N ALA A 285 -5.06 -18.97 7.73
CA ALA A 285 -3.98 -19.38 8.64
C ALA A 285 -2.66 -19.69 7.91
N GLU A 286 -2.73 -20.11 6.65
CA GLU A 286 -1.59 -20.31 5.74
C GLU A 286 -0.85 -19.01 5.38
N THR A 287 -1.42 -17.84 5.69
CA THR A 287 -0.67 -16.58 5.62
C THR A 287 0.18 -16.32 6.87
N ALA A 288 0.11 -17.20 7.88
CA ALA A 288 1.00 -17.18 9.04
C ALA A 288 2.23 -18.11 8.88
N SER A 289 2.20 -19.07 7.94
CA SER A 289 3.25 -20.08 7.80
C SER A 289 3.32 -20.69 6.40
N GLY A 290 4.47 -21.25 6.01
CA GLY A 290 4.69 -21.79 4.67
C GLY A 290 5.19 -20.73 3.69
N ASP A 291 4.90 -20.91 2.39
CA ASP A 291 5.46 -20.08 1.33
C ASP A 291 4.67 -18.81 1.01
N GLY A 292 3.36 -18.81 1.27
CA GLY A 292 2.48 -17.66 1.04
C GLY A 292 2.92 -16.35 1.73
N PRO A 293 3.29 -16.35 3.03
CA PRO A 293 3.70 -15.14 3.73
C PRO A 293 4.88 -14.44 3.07
N ALA A 294 5.86 -15.20 2.57
CA ALA A 294 7.03 -14.64 1.91
C ALA A 294 6.67 -13.93 0.59
N VAL A 295 5.71 -14.48 -0.17
CA VAL A 295 5.23 -13.85 -1.41
C VAL A 295 4.45 -12.57 -1.11
N LEU A 296 3.53 -12.62 -0.15
CA LEU A 296 2.75 -11.46 0.28
C LEU A 296 3.65 -10.34 0.81
N GLN A 297 4.66 -10.67 1.62
CA GLN A 297 5.65 -9.72 2.12
C GLN A 297 6.45 -9.06 1.00
N ALA A 298 6.90 -9.84 0.01
CA ALA A 298 7.65 -9.31 -1.13
C ALA A 298 6.78 -8.38 -2.00
N MET A 299 5.51 -8.74 -2.21
CA MET A 299 4.55 -7.86 -2.89
C MET A 299 4.29 -6.57 -2.10
N ALA A 300 4.05 -6.65 -0.79
CA ALA A 300 3.82 -5.47 0.04
C ALA A 300 5.03 -4.52 0.04
N ALA A 301 6.25 -5.07 0.12
CA ALA A 301 7.48 -4.30 0.06
C ALA A 301 7.66 -3.58 -1.30
N ALA A 302 7.27 -4.21 -2.42
CA ALA A 302 7.28 -3.59 -3.73
C ALA A 302 6.13 -2.59 -3.96
N GLY A 303 5.02 -2.75 -3.23
CA GLY A 303 3.76 -2.02 -3.44
C GLY A 303 3.72 -0.59 -2.91
N GLY A 304 4.70 -0.19 -2.09
CA GLY A 304 4.77 1.16 -1.52
C GLY A 304 3.79 1.43 -0.37
N PHE A 305 3.11 0.40 0.13
CA PHE A 305 2.24 0.47 1.32
C PHE A 305 2.44 -0.77 2.20
N ALA A 306 3.67 -0.96 2.65
CA ALA A 306 4.04 -1.99 3.60
C ALA A 306 3.82 -1.49 5.03
N ARG A 307 3.46 -2.39 5.96
CA ARG A 307 3.47 -2.12 7.40
C ARG A 307 4.89 -1.72 7.84
N THR A 308 5.01 -0.55 8.46
CA THR A 308 6.30 0.01 8.88
C THR A 308 6.39 0.16 10.39
N CYS A 309 7.62 0.15 10.89
CA CYS A 309 7.95 0.41 12.29
C CYS A 309 8.98 1.54 12.43
N ASN A 310 9.16 2.33 11.37
CA ASN A 310 10.08 3.46 11.32
C ASN A 310 9.82 4.50 12.41
N LYS A 311 8.55 4.79 12.66
CA LYS A 311 8.14 5.78 13.67
C LYS A 311 8.03 5.17 15.08
N ASN A 312 7.71 3.88 15.17
CA ASN A 312 7.50 3.19 16.43
C ASN A 312 7.94 1.71 16.30
N PRO A 313 9.02 1.28 17.00
CA PRO A 313 9.47 -0.11 16.98
C PRO A 313 8.42 -1.14 17.45
N ALA A 314 7.41 -0.71 18.22
CA ALA A 314 6.30 -1.56 18.66
C ALA A 314 5.11 -1.60 17.68
N ALA A 315 5.15 -0.86 16.57
CA ALA A 315 4.04 -0.77 15.61
C ALA A 315 3.70 -2.10 14.92
N CYS A 316 4.64 -3.05 14.86
CA CYS A 316 4.40 -4.35 14.22
C CYS A 316 3.41 -5.23 14.99
N GLY A 317 3.12 -4.90 16.24
CA GLY A 317 2.19 -5.64 17.08
C GLY A 317 2.81 -6.93 17.65
N PRO A 318 2.01 -7.70 18.40
CA PRO A 318 2.48 -8.92 19.06
C PRO A 318 2.87 -9.99 18.03
N ASN A 319 3.94 -10.74 18.33
CA ASN A 319 4.50 -11.82 17.51
C ASN A 319 5.04 -11.40 16.13
N ASP A 320 5.30 -10.11 15.93
CA ASP A 320 5.93 -9.57 14.74
C ASP A 320 7.14 -8.73 15.15
N THR A 321 8.19 -8.72 14.32
CA THR A 321 9.45 -8.06 14.64
C THR A 321 9.71 -6.89 13.71
N CYS A 322 10.14 -5.76 14.26
CA CYS A 322 10.60 -4.64 13.45
C CYS A 322 11.97 -4.98 12.83
N ILE A 323 12.06 -5.02 11.50
CA ILE A 323 13.33 -5.23 10.79
C ILE A 323 14.06 -3.90 10.73
N ALA A 324 14.99 -3.67 11.66
CA ALA A 324 15.72 -2.39 11.79
C ALA A 324 16.42 -1.92 10.51
N ALA A 325 16.87 -2.85 9.66
CA ALA A 325 17.58 -2.51 8.41
C ALA A 325 16.68 -1.88 7.34
N THR A 326 15.40 -2.27 7.30
CA THR A 326 14.44 -1.80 6.29
C THR A 326 13.39 -0.87 6.87
N GLY A 327 13.22 -0.86 8.20
CA GLY A 327 12.15 -0.12 8.84
C GLY A 327 10.76 -0.73 8.67
N LEU A 328 10.70 -1.95 8.11
CA LEU A 328 9.47 -2.68 7.85
C LEU A 328 9.20 -3.68 8.96
N CYS A 329 7.93 -4.00 9.15
CA CYS A 329 7.55 -5.14 9.96
C CYS A 329 7.93 -6.45 9.29
N GLY A 330 8.30 -7.44 10.10
CA GLY A 330 8.60 -8.81 9.69
C GLY A 330 7.45 -9.42 8.90
N ARG A 331 6.22 -9.01 9.22
CA ARG A 331 5.04 -9.16 8.37
C ARG A 331 4.65 -7.79 7.80
N SER A 332 5.19 -7.49 6.63
CA SER A 332 5.00 -6.19 5.94
C SER A 332 3.66 -6.07 5.21
N PHE A 333 2.97 -7.18 4.96
CA PHE A 333 1.59 -7.18 4.45
C PHE A 333 0.58 -7.20 5.60
N TYR A 334 -0.68 -6.88 5.31
CA TYR A 334 -1.76 -6.96 6.29
C TYR A 334 -2.33 -8.37 6.33
N GLN A 335 -2.23 -9.04 7.47
CA GLN A 335 -2.80 -10.37 7.64
C GLN A 335 -4.20 -10.27 8.23
N ALA A 336 -5.13 -11.03 7.65
CA ALA A 336 -6.50 -11.18 8.10
C ALA A 336 -6.77 -12.68 8.37
N GLY A 337 -6.50 -13.12 9.60
CA GLY A 337 -6.81 -14.46 10.07
C GLY A 337 -8.26 -14.65 10.53
N ASN A 338 -9.07 -13.59 10.55
CA ASN A 338 -10.50 -13.57 10.92
C ASN A 338 -11.12 -12.21 10.56
N GLN A 339 -12.44 -12.07 10.77
CA GLN A 339 -13.22 -10.87 10.52
C GLN A 339 -12.66 -9.65 11.23
N GLU A 340 -12.31 -9.78 12.51
CA GLU A 340 -11.85 -8.68 13.34
C GLU A 340 -10.51 -8.13 12.84
N GLU A 341 -9.57 -9.01 12.52
CA GLU A 341 -8.28 -8.66 11.94
C GLU A 341 -8.43 -8.01 10.57
N LEU A 342 -9.35 -8.51 9.74
CA LEU A 342 -9.64 -7.93 8.44
C LEU A 342 -10.23 -6.52 8.58
N ALA A 343 -11.21 -6.35 9.46
CA ALA A 343 -11.83 -5.07 9.72
C ALA A 343 -10.80 -4.07 10.28
N ALA A 344 -9.92 -4.50 11.19
CA ALA A 344 -8.85 -3.68 11.73
C ALA A 344 -7.82 -3.28 10.66
N ALA A 345 -7.40 -4.22 9.80
CA ALA A 345 -6.50 -3.93 8.68
C ALA A 345 -7.11 -2.90 7.72
N LEU A 346 -8.38 -3.09 7.35
CA LEU A 346 -9.10 -2.16 6.47
C LEU A 346 -9.31 -0.79 7.12
N GLU A 347 -9.52 -0.74 8.44
CA GLU A 347 -9.62 0.52 9.21
C GLU A 347 -8.27 1.24 9.30
N GLU A 348 -7.17 0.52 9.53
CA GLU A 348 -5.80 1.07 9.50
C GLU A 348 -5.49 1.68 8.12
N ILE A 349 -5.77 0.93 7.04
CA ILE A 349 -5.63 1.40 5.66
C ILE A 349 -6.50 2.63 5.42
N SER A 350 -7.74 2.61 5.90
CA SER A 350 -8.67 3.73 5.78
C SER A 350 -8.10 4.99 6.43
N ASN A 351 -7.52 4.90 7.64
CA ASN A 351 -6.97 6.04 8.35
C ASN A 351 -5.71 6.63 7.68
N ASP A 352 -4.93 5.79 6.99
CA ASP A 352 -3.72 6.22 6.30
C ASP A 352 -4.00 6.78 4.89
N VAL A 353 -5.05 6.29 4.23
CA VAL A 353 -5.42 6.67 2.86
C VAL A 353 -6.41 7.84 2.83
N ILE A 354 -7.34 7.87 3.78
CA ILE A 354 -8.29 8.98 3.94
C ILE A 354 -7.58 10.11 4.67
N ASN A 355 -7.72 11.34 4.18
CA ASN A 355 -7.45 12.52 4.99
C ASN A 355 -8.77 12.96 5.63
N PRO A 356 -9.10 12.50 6.86
CA PRO A 356 -10.39 12.82 7.49
C PRO A 356 -10.48 14.30 7.88
N GLU A 357 -9.35 14.97 8.03
CA GLU A 357 -9.26 16.38 8.37
C GLU A 357 -8.43 17.10 7.31
N PRO A 358 -9.00 17.35 6.10
CA PRO A 358 -8.29 17.97 4.98
C PRO A 358 -7.71 19.35 5.33
N CYS A 359 -8.27 19.98 6.37
CA CYS A 359 -7.85 21.27 6.90
C CYS A 359 -6.72 21.18 7.94
N LEU A 360 -6.25 20.00 8.33
CA LEU A 360 -5.11 19.85 9.23
C LEU A 360 -3.88 19.41 8.44
N ILE A 361 -2.81 20.20 8.55
CA ILE A 361 -1.46 19.79 8.12
C ILE A 361 -0.72 19.34 9.38
N PRO A 362 -0.50 18.02 9.57
CA PRO A 362 0.15 17.51 10.77
C PRO A 362 1.61 17.95 10.83
N LEU A 363 2.09 18.31 12.02
CA LEU A 363 3.51 18.58 12.28
C LEU A 363 4.01 17.62 13.37
N ASP A 364 4.86 16.66 12.99
CA ASP A 364 5.29 15.55 13.85
C ASP A 364 6.51 15.90 14.72
N GLY A 365 6.47 15.51 16.00
CA GLY A 365 7.63 15.48 16.90
C GLY A 365 8.51 16.74 16.90
N PRO A 366 9.83 16.64 16.59
CA PRO A 366 10.77 17.77 16.64
C PRO A 366 10.55 18.83 15.56
N GLU A 367 9.60 18.63 14.63
CA GLU A 367 9.28 19.56 13.54
C GLU A 367 8.36 20.69 14.00
N ARG A 368 7.73 20.55 15.18
CA ARG A 368 6.86 21.57 15.76
C ARG A 368 7.66 22.69 16.44
N PRO A 369 7.53 23.95 15.99
CA PRO A 369 8.08 25.08 16.72
C PRO A 369 7.30 25.33 18.01
N SER A 370 7.99 25.79 19.06
CA SER A 370 7.38 26.16 20.34
C SER A 370 6.61 27.48 20.30
N ASP A 371 6.84 28.32 19.29
CA ASP A 371 6.16 29.61 19.08
C ASP A 371 5.49 29.64 17.70
N PRO A 372 4.17 29.91 17.61
CA PRO A 372 3.45 30.10 16.35
C PRO A 372 4.09 31.13 15.39
N LYS A 373 4.86 32.11 15.91
CA LYS A 373 5.57 33.11 15.08
C LYS A 373 6.65 32.50 14.18
N LEU A 374 7.07 31.27 14.48
CA LEU A 374 8.05 30.53 13.70
C LEU A 374 7.38 29.74 12.57
N ILE A 375 6.05 29.75 12.47
CA ILE A 375 5.30 29.22 11.35
C ILE A 375 4.96 30.34 10.37
N VAL A 376 5.23 30.12 9.09
CA VAL A 376 4.79 30.99 8.00
C VAL A 376 3.94 30.15 7.05
N VAL A 377 2.70 30.57 6.84
CA VAL A 377 1.77 29.88 5.93
C VAL A 377 1.49 30.76 4.72
N TYR A 378 1.57 30.18 3.54
CA TYR A 378 1.13 30.78 2.29
C TYR A 378 -0.09 30.01 1.75
N ILE A 379 -1.08 30.75 1.25
CA ILE A 379 -2.23 30.20 0.53
C ILE A 379 -2.25 30.89 -0.83
N GLU A 380 -2.17 30.13 -1.93
CA GLU A 380 -2.01 30.66 -3.30
C GLU A 380 -0.80 31.59 -3.46
N GLY A 381 0.29 31.32 -2.72
CA GLY A 381 1.49 32.15 -2.71
C GLY A 381 1.35 33.46 -1.92
N GLU A 382 0.20 33.74 -1.33
CA GLU A 382 -0.01 34.88 -0.43
C GLU A 382 0.23 34.47 1.02
N ARG A 383 1.08 35.22 1.72
CA ARG A 383 1.34 35.00 3.15
C ARG A 383 0.09 35.31 3.97
N THR A 384 -0.38 34.36 4.76
CA THR A 384 -1.54 34.52 5.64
C THR A 384 -1.12 34.62 7.10
N LEU A 385 -1.82 35.45 7.88
CA LEU A 385 -1.66 35.56 9.33
C LEU A 385 -2.56 34.54 10.03
N ALA A 386 -2.14 34.03 11.18
CA ALA A 386 -2.95 33.14 12.00
C ALA A 386 -4.22 33.86 12.52
N GLY A 387 -5.34 33.14 12.58
CA GLY A 387 -6.64 33.66 13.01
C GLY A 387 -7.81 32.73 12.68
N ASP A 388 -9.00 33.10 13.17
CA ASP A 388 -10.22 32.26 13.11
C ASP A 388 -10.73 31.98 11.68
N GLY A 389 -10.32 32.78 10.70
CA GLY A 389 -10.69 32.61 9.29
C GLY A 389 -9.57 32.09 8.39
N THR A 390 -8.41 31.76 8.95
CA THR A 390 -7.20 31.37 8.19
C THR A 390 -6.60 30.08 8.74
N TRP A 391 -5.78 30.16 9.78
CA TRP A 391 -5.14 29.00 10.37
C TRP A 391 -4.72 29.26 11.82
N SER A 392 -4.49 28.18 12.56
CA SER A 392 -4.00 28.17 13.94
C SER A 392 -3.02 27.02 14.14
N LEU A 393 -2.04 27.19 15.02
CA LEU A 393 -1.13 26.11 15.43
C LEU A 393 -1.76 25.35 16.60
N THR A 394 -2.01 24.05 16.41
CA THR A 394 -2.59 23.15 17.42
C THR A 394 -1.55 22.16 17.96
N SER A 395 -1.98 21.30 18.88
CA SER A 395 -1.24 20.12 19.34
C SER A 395 -1.03 19.05 18.28
N ASP A 396 -1.61 19.21 17.10
CA ASP A 396 -1.56 18.20 16.03
C ASP A 396 -0.91 18.77 14.76
N GLY A 397 -0.96 20.09 14.55
CA GLY A 397 -0.25 20.74 13.45
C GLY A 397 -0.80 22.12 13.11
N VAL A 398 -0.74 22.50 11.83
CA VAL A 398 -1.38 23.73 11.33
C VAL A 398 -2.81 23.39 10.91
N LEU A 399 -3.78 23.86 11.69
CA LEU A 399 -5.20 23.70 11.41
C LEU A 399 -5.72 24.94 10.67
N PHE A 400 -6.24 24.77 9.46
CA PHE A 400 -6.95 25.79 8.71
C PHE A 400 -8.38 25.94 9.23
N ASN A 401 -8.84 27.19 9.35
CA ASN A 401 -10.13 27.52 9.94
C ASN A 401 -10.98 28.37 8.99
N GLY A 402 -12.30 28.35 9.18
CA GLY A 402 -13.25 29.21 8.47
C GLY A 402 -13.09 29.16 6.95
N ALA A 403 -13.04 30.33 6.31
CA ALA A 403 -12.98 30.46 4.85
C ALA A 403 -11.77 29.75 4.22
N ALA A 404 -10.63 29.64 4.92
CA ALA A 404 -9.48 28.90 4.40
C ALA A 404 -9.73 27.39 4.37
N CYS A 405 -10.36 26.84 5.41
CA CYS A 405 -10.77 25.44 5.45
C CYS A 405 -11.87 25.14 4.42
N GLU A 406 -12.90 25.98 4.35
CA GLU A 406 -13.96 25.85 3.33
C GLU A 406 -13.38 25.85 1.91
N ARG A 407 -12.38 26.68 1.65
CA ARG A 407 -11.67 26.68 0.37
C ARG A 407 -10.95 25.35 0.14
N ILE A 408 -10.21 24.85 1.12
CA ILE A 408 -9.51 23.56 1.06
C ILE A 408 -10.49 22.40 0.78
N GLU A 409 -11.62 22.33 1.49
CA GLU A 409 -12.67 21.32 1.29
C GLU A 409 -13.33 21.41 -0.10
N ASN A 410 -13.46 22.63 -0.63
CA ASN A 410 -14.01 22.87 -1.95
C ASN A 410 -12.98 22.79 -3.09
N SER A 411 -11.70 22.54 -2.79
CA SER A 411 -10.67 22.37 -3.81
C SER A 411 -10.98 21.16 -4.71
N ARG A 412 -10.57 21.24 -5.97
CA ARG A 412 -10.82 20.19 -6.98
C ARG A 412 -9.54 19.93 -7.78
N PRO A 413 -9.38 18.74 -8.42
CA PRO A 413 -8.27 18.48 -9.34
C PRO A 413 -8.00 19.62 -10.33
N GLU A 414 -9.06 20.14 -10.93
CA GLU A 414 -9.04 21.20 -11.94
C GLU A 414 -8.81 22.61 -11.39
N ALA A 415 -8.95 22.79 -10.07
CA ALA A 415 -8.78 24.05 -9.35
C ALA A 415 -8.14 23.79 -7.97
N PRO A 416 -6.87 23.35 -7.93
CA PRO A 416 -6.19 23.00 -6.70
C PRO A 416 -5.89 24.25 -5.88
N ILE A 417 -5.81 24.07 -4.55
CA ILE A 417 -5.31 25.13 -3.67
C ILE A 417 -3.89 24.84 -3.27
N LYS A 418 -2.98 25.78 -3.50
CA LYS A 418 -1.59 25.66 -3.04
C LYS A 418 -1.46 26.22 -1.64
N VAL A 419 -1.09 25.36 -0.71
CA VAL A 419 -0.76 25.70 0.67
C VAL A 419 0.71 25.42 0.89
N GLU A 420 1.42 26.35 1.52
CA GLU A 420 2.82 26.16 1.88
C GLU A 420 2.99 26.51 3.35
N VAL A 421 3.48 25.55 4.13
CA VAL A 421 3.80 25.73 5.55
C VAL A 421 5.31 25.70 5.70
N ARG A 422 5.88 26.78 6.21
CA ARG A 422 7.29 26.87 6.56
C ARG A 422 7.42 26.95 8.07
N ALA A 423 8.13 25.99 8.66
CA ALA A 423 8.48 25.99 10.06
C ALA A 423 9.95 26.36 10.24
N ILE A 424 10.20 27.42 11.01
CA ILE A 424 11.53 27.93 11.32
C ILE A 424 12.02 27.35 12.65
N ARG A 425 13.22 26.75 12.66
CA ARG A 425 13.85 26.26 13.88
C ARG A 425 15.04 27.14 14.29
N GLN A 426 15.11 27.48 15.58
CA GLN A 426 16.39 27.77 16.24
C GLN A 426 16.95 26.46 16.78
N ARG A 427 18.23 26.20 16.54
CA ARG A 427 18.94 25.08 17.16
C ARG A 427 19.42 25.45 18.56
#